data_AF-A0A814XTC6-F1
#
_entry.id   AF-A0A814XTC6-F1
#
_cell.length_a   1.000
_cell.length_b   1.000
_cell.length_c   1.000
_cell.angle_alpha   90.00
_cell.angle_beta   90.00
_cell.angle_gamma   90.00
#
_symmetry.space_group_name_H-M   'P 1'
#
loop_
_entity.id
_entity.type
_entity.pdbx_description
1 polymer ?
#
loop_
_entity_poly.entity_id
_entity_poly.type
_entity_poly.pdbx_seq_one_letter_code
_entity_poly.pdbx_strand_id
1 'polypeptide(L)'
;MTYNTQIVLFCEGKATSIDSKIYTLCFDPKKVEIRPVAGGFADVQKKTLAAKNAADLLRSKRLYYGLCDRDRNIVIALTDVCMLPVAEIENMFWMPDMWSLYEDMLLQLQSQQNEVFYQIF
;
A
#
# COMPACT_ATOMS: atom_id res chain seq x y z
N MET A 1 -29.02 -8.19 -14.01
CA MET A 1 -28.19 -8.74 -12.91
C MET A 1 -26.84 -8.08 -12.97
N THR A 2 -26.58 -7.09 -12.12
CA THR A 2 -25.26 -6.48 -11.95
C THR A 2 -24.40 -7.47 -11.16
N TYR A 3 -23.51 -8.18 -11.86
CA TYR A 3 -22.53 -9.03 -11.18
C TYR A 3 -21.59 -8.10 -10.40
N ASN A 4 -21.55 -8.21 -9.08
CA ASN A 4 -20.53 -7.54 -8.27
C ASN A 4 -19.19 -8.22 -8.54
N THR A 5 -18.49 -7.75 -9.57
CA THR A 5 -17.10 -8.11 -9.83
C THR A 5 -16.24 -7.60 -8.69
N GLN A 6 -15.63 -8.52 -7.94
CA GLN A 6 -14.75 -8.19 -6.84
C GLN A 6 -13.30 -8.12 -7.33
N ILE A 7 -12.60 -7.04 -6.98
CA ILE A 7 -11.20 -6.80 -7.33
C ILE A 7 -10.33 -7.31 -6.17
N VAL A 8 -9.21 -7.95 -6.49
CA VAL A 8 -8.17 -8.34 -5.53
C VAL A 8 -6.90 -7.58 -5.89
N LEU A 9 -6.40 -6.75 -4.97
CA LEU A 9 -5.16 -6.01 -5.12
C LEU A 9 -4.08 -6.64 -4.26
N PHE A 10 -3.06 -7.21 -4.89
CA PHE A 10 -1.87 -7.65 -4.19
C PHE A 10 -0.93 -6.47 -4.00
N CYS A 11 -0.50 -6.18 -2.79
CA CYS A 11 0.41 -5.07 -2.52
C CYS A 11 1.66 -5.53 -1.78
N GLU A 12 2.71 -4.73 -1.83
CA GLU A 12 3.96 -5.01 -1.11
C GLU A 12 3.77 -4.94 0.41
N GLY A 13 4.67 -5.59 1.13
CA GLY A 13 4.70 -5.56 2.60
C GLY A 13 3.78 -6.56 3.31
N LYS A 14 3.66 -6.40 4.63
CA LYS A 14 2.88 -7.29 5.51
C LYS A 14 1.52 -6.66 5.81
N ALA A 15 0.55 -7.45 6.27
CA ALA A 15 -0.75 -6.91 6.73
C ALA A 15 -0.65 -5.89 7.86
N THR A 16 0.47 -5.86 8.57
CA THR A 16 0.76 -4.87 9.60
C THR A 16 1.45 -3.61 9.06
N SER A 17 1.89 -3.59 7.80
CA SER A 17 2.53 -2.41 7.21
C SER A 17 1.55 -1.25 7.11
N ILE A 18 2.10 -0.03 7.14
CA ILE A 18 1.30 1.19 7.00
C ILE A 18 0.61 1.23 5.63
N ASP A 19 1.29 0.72 4.61
CA ASP A 19 0.79 0.69 3.23
C ASP A 19 -0.47 -0.15 3.11
N SER A 20 -0.43 -1.37 3.66
CA SER A 20 -1.58 -2.27 3.66
C SER A 20 -2.79 -1.65 4.39
N LYS A 21 -2.54 -0.93 5.49
CA LYS A 21 -3.59 -0.22 6.23
C LYS A 21 -4.17 0.94 5.42
N ILE A 22 -3.33 1.76 4.79
CA ILE A 22 -3.76 2.89 3.96
C ILE A 22 -4.59 2.38 2.78
N TYR A 23 -4.13 1.38 2.04
CA TYR A 23 -4.92 0.83 0.94
C TYR A 23 -6.26 0.27 1.40
N THR A 24 -6.31 -0.38 2.57
CA THR A 24 -7.58 -0.87 3.13
C THR A 24 -8.57 0.26 3.46
N LEU A 25 -8.07 1.46 3.79
CA LEU A 25 -8.90 2.65 4.02
C LEU A 25 -9.32 3.34 2.71
N CYS A 26 -8.46 3.32 1.69
CA CYS A 26 -8.70 3.99 0.42
C CYS A 26 -9.73 3.28 -0.48
N PHE A 27 -9.94 1.97 -0.28
CA PHE A 27 -10.83 1.18 -1.13
C PHE A 27 -12.05 0.63 -0.37
N ASP A 28 -13.19 0.56 -1.06
CA ASP A 28 -14.42 -0.04 -0.52
C ASP A 28 -14.22 -1.55 -0.32
N PRO A 29 -14.26 -2.07 0.92
CA PRO A 29 -14.00 -3.48 1.21
C PRO A 29 -15.05 -4.44 0.60
N LYS A 30 -16.22 -3.93 0.17
CA LYS A 30 -17.23 -4.73 -0.54
C LYS A 30 -16.87 -4.94 -2.02
N LYS A 31 -15.98 -4.10 -2.57
CA LYS A 31 -15.60 -4.11 -3.99
C LYS A 31 -14.15 -4.55 -4.19
N VAL A 32 -13.27 -4.21 -3.26
CA VAL A 32 -11.83 -4.41 -3.36
C VAL A 32 -11.31 -5.14 -2.13
N GLU A 33 -10.56 -6.20 -2.36
CA GLU A 33 -9.88 -6.99 -1.35
C GLU A 33 -8.37 -6.72 -1.43
N ILE A 34 -7.80 -6.19 -0.34
CA ILE A 34 -6.36 -5.90 -0.26
C ILE A 34 -5.61 -7.13 0.27
N ARG A 35 -4.58 -7.57 -0.46
CA ARG A 35 -3.79 -8.77 -0.16
C ARG A 35 -2.30 -8.43 -0.11
N PRO A 36 -1.78 -8.02 1.06
CA PRO A 36 -0.37 -7.77 1.24
C PRO A 36 0.45 -9.06 1.01
N VAL A 37 1.58 -8.91 0.32
CA VAL A 37 2.53 -9.97 0.02
C VAL A 37 3.83 -9.64 0.74
N ALA A 38 4.22 -10.49 1.69
CA ALA A 38 5.45 -10.32 2.45
C ALA A 38 6.68 -10.50 1.55
N GLY A 39 7.03 -9.44 0.83
CA GLY A 39 8.02 -9.38 -0.23
C GLY A 39 7.90 -8.06 -0.99
N GLY A 40 8.66 -7.93 -2.08
CA GLY A 40 8.66 -6.74 -2.93
C GLY A 40 7.95 -6.94 -4.27
N PHE A 41 8.22 -6.07 -5.23
CA PHE A 41 7.67 -6.10 -6.60
C PHE A 41 7.57 -7.51 -7.22
N ALA A 42 8.65 -8.29 -7.19
CA ALA A 42 8.70 -9.62 -7.81
C ALA A 42 7.71 -10.61 -7.17
N ASP A 43 7.53 -10.54 -5.85
CA ASP A 43 6.59 -11.39 -5.12
C ASP A 43 5.15 -11.00 -5.44
N VAL A 44 4.85 -9.70 -5.49
CA VAL A 44 3.53 -9.19 -5.90
C VAL A 44 3.20 -9.63 -7.32
N GLN A 45 4.15 -9.49 -8.25
CA GLN A 45 3.97 -9.94 -9.64
C GLN A 45 3.69 -11.44 -9.71
N LYS A 46 4.50 -12.27 -9.03
CA LYS A 46 4.32 -13.72 -8.99
C LYS A 46 2.96 -14.13 -8.43
N LYS A 47 2.53 -13.50 -7.32
CA LYS A 47 1.24 -13.80 -6.68
C LYS A 47 0.07 -13.37 -7.56
N THR A 48 0.16 -12.21 -8.19
CA THR A 48 -0.87 -11.70 -9.08
C THR A 48 -1.02 -12.60 -10.32
N LEU A 49 0.10 -13.01 -10.94
CA LEU A 49 0.07 -13.94 -12.07
C LEU A 49 -0.57 -15.28 -11.70
N ALA A 50 -0.16 -15.86 -10.57
CA ALA A 50 -0.70 -17.14 -10.10
C ALA A 50 -2.21 -17.04 -9.83
N ALA A 51 -2.67 -15.94 -9.24
CA ALA A 51 -4.09 -15.71 -8.96
C ALA A 51 -4.90 -15.52 -10.24
N LYS A 52 -4.38 -14.76 -11.21
CA LYS A 52 -4.98 -14.60 -12.54
C LYS A 52 -5.13 -15.94 -13.25
N ASN A 53 -4.06 -16.72 -13.34
CA ASN A 53 -4.09 -18.02 -14.01
C ASN A 53 -5.08 -18.99 -13.33
N ALA A 54 -5.14 -18.99 -12.00
CA ALA A 54 -6.12 -19.78 -11.26
C ALA A 54 -7.56 -19.32 -11.53
N ALA A 55 -7.78 -18.01 -11.62
CA ALA A 55 -9.09 -17.44 -11.91
C ALA A 55 -9.57 -17.76 -13.33
N ASP A 56 -8.68 -17.69 -14.31
CA ASP A 56 -8.95 -18.06 -15.70
C ASP A 56 -9.35 -19.54 -15.80
N LEU A 57 -8.62 -20.42 -15.09
CA LEU A 57 -8.93 -21.86 -15.02
C LEU A 57 -10.30 -22.12 -14.35
N LEU A 58 -10.59 -21.43 -13.25
CA LEU A 58 -11.81 -21.58 -12.48
C LEU A 58 -13.00 -20.79 -13.04
N ARG A 59 -12.80 -20.01 -14.12
CA ARG A 59 -13.77 -19.05 -14.68
C ARG A 59 -14.34 -18.11 -13.62
N SER A 60 -13.49 -17.72 -12.67
CA SER A 60 -13.82 -16.75 -11.63
C SER A 60 -14.07 -15.39 -12.28
N LYS A 61 -15.06 -14.65 -11.78
CA LYS A 61 -15.35 -13.28 -12.24
C LYS A 61 -14.52 -12.22 -11.50
N ARG A 62 -13.60 -12.62 -10.63
CA ARG A 62 -12.73 -11.70 -9.90
C ARG A 62 -11.65 -11.14 -10.81
N LEU A 63 -11.26 -9.90 -10.56
CA LEU A 63 -10.14 -9.26 -11.24
C LEU A 63 -8.96 -9.18 -10.28
N TYR A 64 -7.74 -9.37 -10.79
CA TYR A 64 -6.53 -9.46 -9.98
C TYR A 64 -5.48 -8.49 -10.51
N TYR A 65 -4.97 -7.64 -9.64
CA TYR A 65 -3.94 -6.66 -9.97
C TYR A 65 -2.84 -6.67 -8.92
N GLY A 66 -1.63 -6.33 -9.36
CA GLY A 66 -0.53 -6.02 -8.46
C GLY A 66 -0.47 -4.51 -8.23
N LEU A 67 -0.15 -4.10 -7.03
CA LEU A 67 0.04 -2.72 -6.62
C LEU A 67 1.45 -2.64 -6.02
N CYS A 68 2.31 -1.89 -6.70
CA CYS A 68 3.72 -1.84 -6.38
C CYS A 68 4.21 -0.41 -6.37
N ASP A 69 5.21 -0.18 -5.54
CA ASP A 69 5.86 1.11 -5.47
C ASP A 69 6.48 1.44 -6.82
N ARG A 70 6.31 2.70 -7.22
CA ARG A 70 6.89 3.26 -8.43
C ARG A 70 8.35 3.58 -8.12
N ASP A 71 9.13 2.54 -7.89
CA ASP A 71 10.59 2.64 -7.89
C ASP A 71 11.01 3.33 -9.18
N ARG A 72 11.83 4.39 -9.05
CA ARG A 72 12.22 5.26 -10.18
C ARG A 72 12.92 4.51 -11.33
N ASN A 73 13.34 3.27 -11.09
CA ASN A 73 14.09 2.42 -12.00
C ASN A 73 13.38 1.12 -12.42
N ILE A 74 12.14 0.86 -11.99
CA ILE A 74 11.42 -0.31 -12.49
C ILE A 74 10.94 -0.01 -13.91
N VAL A 75 11.69 -0.51 -14.89
CA VAL A 75 11.16 -0.79 -16.22
C VAL A 75 10.08 -1.83 -15.99
N ILE A 76 8.81 -1.42 -16.01
CA ILE A 76 7.67 -2.34 -15.93
C ILE A 76 7.76 -3.20 -17.19
N ALA A 77 8.47 -4.32 -17.09
CA ALA A 77 8.49 -5.33 -18.11
C ALA A 77 7.03 -5.69 -18.36
N LEU A 78 6.58 -5.49 -19.60
CA LEU A 78 5.26 -5.84 -20.08
C LEU A 78 5.07 -7.34 -19.84
N THR A 79 4.53 -7.67 -18.68
CA THR A 79 4.14 -9.01 -18.29
C THR A 79 2.63 -9.12 -18.49
N ASP A 80 2.12 -10.34 -18.66
CA ASP A 80 0.67 -10.59 -18.83
C ASP A 80 -0.18 -10.20 -17.61
N VAL A 81 0.43 -9.54 -16.62
CA VAL A 81 -0.16 -9.12 -15.36
C VAL A 81 -0.28 -7.61 -15.34
N CYS A 82 -1.46 -7.11 -15.01
CA CYS A 82 -1.66 -5.68 -14.80
C CYS A 82 -1.06 -5.29 -13.43
N MET A 83 0.08 -4.60 -13.48
CA MET A 83 0.75 -3.99 -12.34
C MET A 83 0.41 -2.50 -12.33
N LEU A 84 -0.13 -2.02 -11.21
CA LEU A 84 -0.48 -0.62 -10.98
C LEU A 84 0.67 0.03 -10.20
N PRO A 85 1.49 0.87 -10.85
CA PRO A 85 2.51 1.61 -10.14
C PRO A 85 1.84 2.68 -9.27
N VAL A 86 2.14 2.68 -7.99
CA VAL A 86 1.72 3.72 -7.03
C VAL A 86 2.93 4.52 -6.59
N ALA A 87 2.76 5.81 -6.28
CA ALA A 87 3.81 6.49 -5.55
C ALA A 87 4.02 5.75 -4.22
N GLU A 88 5.27 5.51 -3.82
CA GLU A 88 5.55 5.00 -2.46
C GLU A 88 4.76 5.87 -1.48
N ILE A 89 4.08 5.23 -0.54
CA ILE A 89 3.30 5.95 0.48
C ILE A 89 4.20 6.91 1.26
N GLU A 90 5.48 6.56 1.43
CA GLU A 90 6.53 7.43 1.94
C GLU A 90 6.61 8.77 1.17
N ASN A 91 6.49 8.73 -0.16
CA ASN A 91 6.45 9.92 -1.01
C ASN A 91 5.11 10.68 -0.93
N MET A 92 4.04 10.08 -0.42
CA MET A 92 2.79 10.81 -0.10
C MET A 92 2.94 11.67 1.17
N PHE A 93 3.83 11.30 2.08
CA PHE A 93 4.18 12.10 3.27
C PHE A 93 5.12 13.27 2.95
N TRP A 94 5.61 13.40 1.70
CA TRP A 94 6.48 14.48 1.26
C TRP A 94 5.70 15.69 0.72
N MET A 95 4.39 15.77 0.95
CA MET A 95 3.65 17.01 0.72
C MET A 95 3.99 18.05 1.80
N PRO A 96 4.22 19.34 1.44
CA PRO A 96 4.66 20.38 2.37
C PRO A 96 3.83 20.48 3.66
N ASP A 97 2.53 20.25 3.59
CA ASP A 97 1.62 20.35 4.73
C ASP A 97 1.85 19.25 5.79
N MET A 98 2.33 18.06 5.38
CA MET A 98 2.68 16.97 6.30
C MET A 98 4.05 17.20 6.96
N TRP A 99 4.96 17.90 6.29
CA TRP A 99 6.23 18.33 6.88
C TRP A 99 5.98 19.30 8.04
N SER A 100 5.09 20.28 7.85
CA SER A 100 4.69 21.22 8.90
C SER A 100 4.06 20.51 10.11
N LEU A 101 3.19 19.52 9.88
CA LEU A 101 2.60 18.72 10.96
C LEU A 101 3.68 17.93 11.73
N TYR A 102 4.67 17.36 11.02
CA TYR A 102 5.76 16.61 11.64
C TYR A 102 6.71 17.53 12.43
N GLU A 103 7.02 18.73 11.92
CA GLU A 103 7.77 19.77 12.66
C GLU A 103 7.05 20.17 13.95
N ASP A 104 5.74 20.43 13.88
CA ASP A 104 4.93 20.77 15.05
C ASP A 104 4.92 19.64 16.11
N MET A 105 4.84 18.38 15.67
CA MET A 105 4.91 17.21 16.56
C MET A 105 6.29 17.06 17.22
N LEU A 106 7.38 17.28 16.49
CA LEU A 106 8.74 17.22 17.05
C LEU A 106 9.00 18.34 18.07
N LEU A 107 8.50 19.54 17.80
CA LEU A 107 8.60 20.67 18.74
C LEU A 107 7.81 20.41 20.03
N GLN A 108 6.63 19.81 19.95
CA GLN A 108 5.84 19.42 21.12
C GLN A 108 6.51 18.31 21.95
N LEU A 109 7.17 17.35 21.31
CA LEU A 109 7.92 16.31 22.01
C LEU A 109 9.16 16.87 22.72
N GLN A 110 9.85 17.84 22.11
CA GLN A 110 10.97 18.54 22.75
C GLN A 110 10.52 19.42 23.92
N SER A 111 9.38 20.11 23.80
CA SER A 111 8.83 20.91 24.90
C SER A 111 8.42 20.02 26.08
N GLN A 112 7.86 18.84 25.82
CA GLN A 112 7.54 17.87 26.87
C GLN A 112 8.80 17.29 27.56
N GLN A 113 9.89 17.04 26.81
CA GLN A 113 11.16 16.64 27.43
C GLN A 113 11.77 17.76 28.31
N ASN A 114 11.60 19.02 27.93
CA ASN A 114 12.04 20.16 28.74
C ASN A 114 11.16 20.37 29.99
N GLU A 115 9.85 20.15 29.91
CA GLU A 115 8.96 20.22 31.09
C GLU A 115 9.26 19.11 32.10
N VAL A 116 9.60 17.90 31.64
CA VAL A 116 10.06 16.81 32.53
C VAL A 116 11.39 17.18 33.22
N PHE A 117 12.28 17.92 32.54
CA PHE A 117 13.53 18.39 33.15
C PHE A 117 13.28 19.45 34.24
N TYR A 118 12.32 20.36 34.06
CA TYR A 118 11.98 21.39 35.06
C TYR A 118 11.09 20.91 36.22
N GLN A 119 10.54 19.70 36.17
CA GLN A 119 9.81 19.09 37.29
C GLN A 119 10.68 18.21 38.19
N ILE A 120 11.92 17.92 37.78
CA ILE A 120 12.89 17.09 38.53
C ILE A 120 13.97 17.95 39.22
N PHE A 121 13.97 19.28 39.04
CA PHE A 121 14.81 20.23 39.78
C PHE A 121 13.97 21.18 40.64
#